data_AF-A0A835H1M8-F1
#
_entry.id   AF-A0A835H1M8-F1
#
_cell.length_a   1.000
_cell.length_b   1.000
_cell.length_c   1.000
_cell.angle_alpha   90.00
_cell.angle_beta   90.00
_cell.angle_gamma   90.00
#
_symmetry.space_group_name_H-M   'P 1'
#
loop_
_entity.id
_entity.type
_entity.pdbx_description
1 polymer ?
#
loop_
_entity_poly.entity_id
_entity_poly.type
_entity_poly.pdbx_seq_one_letter_code
_entity_poly.pdbx_strand_id
1 'polypeptide(L)'
;MMKRTTEKRCIRNDGKGWQCKGLKFEGNDYCEKHYLQRLPKREKEKKKVGKMVKRREEINGVEEEDEGVRKRVKRSQETDGVQLEKEEEGVGVSKKEIEAILRDSEIERRDKYTISELVFSLKTAFRFKEFEEVAQILQMREKKMKVEKEEAEKRCCKLLNEFEEKKKELVAVKEMLQDIELRKISLEDEVWGYRKTCDELKEKVTRLEEDHKVVCERERRSEERVITLSDELKKMNKREREIMFVLKNENRDLECAKRQAENEIEVWKKRFNELKTNCVLKTESLPQLKIKEEVAKCDLKRRAGNEIEVSKKRFKEQETNCGSENAGFPQVKVKDEALNCDRKVYASAIVDFARPSLAKAGGVAQFAEERKKSESAQRVIPSEVTGAPEGASLSVVKIKKEDGISKFLSEFRKLKGNK
;
A
#
# COMPACT_ATOMS: atom_id res chain seq x y z
N MET A 1 16.56 2.11 58.31
CA MET A 1 16.36 1.06 57.28
C MET A 1 16.02 1.71 55.96
N MET A 2 16.99 1.83 55.04
CA MET A 2 16.74 2.33 53.69
C MET A 2 15.88 1.32 52.93
N LYS A 3 14.67 1.71 52.52
CA LYS A 3 13.83 0.93 51.61
C LYS A 3 14.61 0.77 50.32
N ARG A 4 15.19 -0.41 50.08
CA ARG A 4 15.76 -0.77 48.77
C ARG A 4 14.63 -0.58 47.77
N THR A 5 14.70 0.49 46.99
CA THR A 5 13.84 0.66 45.83
C THR A 5 14.06 -0.59 45.00
N THR A 6 13.01 -1.39 44.87
CA THR A 6 13.03 -2.61 44.07
C THR A 6 13.30 -2.19 42.64
N GLU A 7 14.57 -2.16 42.26
CA GLU A 7 15.02 -2.16 40.88
C GLU A 7 14.10 -3.10 40.12
N LYS A 8 13.41 -2.54 39.14
CA LYS A 8 12.32 -3.20 38.43
C LYS A 8 12.90 -4.41 37.70
N ARG A 9 12.89 -5.59 38.35
CA ARG A 9 13.31 -6.86 37.77
C ARG A 9 12.19 -7.46 36.94
N CYS A 10 12.57 -8.30 35.98
CA CYS A 10 11.64 -9.01 35.12
C CYS A 10 10.63 -9.84 35.93
N ILE A 11 9.33 -9.74 35.60
CA ILE A 11 8.24 -10.44 36.32
C ILE A 11 8.21 -11.95 36.03
N ARG A 12 8.98 -12.45 35.05
CA ARG A 12 8.93 -13.88 34.69
C ARG A 12 9.38 -14.74 35.87
N ASN A 13 8.44 -15.52 36.39
CA ASN A 13 8.66 -16.59 37.33
C ASN A 13 8.47 -17.94 36.62
N ASP A 14 9.06 -18.99 37.16
CA ASP A 14 8.87 -20.37 36.70
C ASP A 14 7.80 -21.12 37.51
N GLY A 15 7.14 -20.43 38.45
CA GLY A 15 6.19 -21.01 39.40
C GLY A 15 6.83 -21.79 40.55
N LYS A 16 8.17 -21.93 40.59
CA LYS A 16 8.94 -22.65 41.62
C LYS A 16 9.82 -21.70 42.46
N GLY A 17 9.46 -20.42 42.50
CA GLY A 17 10.18 -19.39 43.25
C GLY A 17 11.43 -18.83 42.56
N TRP A 18 11.78 -19.28 41.35
CA TRP A 18 12.82 -18.64 40.58
C TRP A 18 12.29 -17.35 39.95
N GLN A 19 13.02 -16.24 40.14
CA GLN A 19 12.75 -14.96 39.51
C GLN A 19 13.91 -14.61 38.57
N CYS A 20 13.56 -14.15 37.37
CA CYS A 20 14.57 -13.70 36.43
C CYS A 20 15.34 -12.49 36.99
N LYS A 21 16.67 -12.61 37.06
CA LYS A 21 17.55 -11.54 37.56
C LYS A 21 17.71 -10.35 36.60
N GLY A 22 17.19 -10.44 35.37
CA GLY A 22 17.31 -9.37 34.37
C GLY A 22 16.48 -8.15 34.73
N LEU A 23 17.01 -6.95 34.43
CA LEU A 23 16.27 -5.70 34.55
C LEU A 23 15.12 -5.64 33.54
N LYS A 24 14.02 -4.97 33.90
CA LYS A 24 12.91 -4.70 32.98
C LYS A 24 13.42 -3.84 31.82
N PHE A 25 13.01 -4.22 30.62
CA PHE A 25 13.17 -3.39 29.43
C PHE A 25 12.20 -2.19 29.53
N GLU A 26 12.62 -1.01 29.09
CA GLU A 26 11.81 0.20 29.22
C GLU A 26 10.41 0.01 28.59
N GLY A 27 9.37 0.42 29.33
CA GLY A 27 7.96 0.25 28.93
C GLY A 27 7.43 -1.19 28.97
N ASN A 28 8.21 -2.18 29.42
CA ASN A 28 7.78 -3.59 29.47
C ASN A 28 8.03 -4.26 30.82
N ASP A 29 7.20 -5.27 31.14
CA ASP A 29 7.32 -6.05 32.38
C ASP A 29 8.38 -7.16 32.34
N TYR A 30 9.01 -7.35 31.19
CA TYR A 30 9.96 -8.42 30.91
C TYR A 30 11.34 -7.82 30.65
N CYS A 31 12.40 -8.56 30.99
CA CYS A 31 13.73 -8.23 30.48
C CYS A 31 13.76 -8.41 28.96
N GLU A 32 14.71 -7.77 28.29
CA GLU A 32 14.86 -7.81 26.84
C GLU A 32 14.82 -9.23 26.27
N LYS A 33 15.58 -10.16 26.88
CA LYS A 33 15.59 -11.59 26.48
C LYS A 33 14.21 -12.24 26.53
N HIS A 34 13.43 -11.97 27.58
CA HIS A 34 12.09 -12.54 27.73
C HIS A 34 11.04 -11.81 26.89
N TYR A 35 11.22 -10.52 26.63
CA TYR A 35 10.39 -9.76 25.70
C TYR A 35 10.52 -10.32 24.27
N LEU A 36 11.76 -10.48 23.78
CA LEU A 36 12.05 -11.04 22.46
C LEU A 36 11.52 -12.47 22.29
N GLN A 37 11.66 -13.33 23.31
CA GLN A 37 11.08 -14.68 23.29
C GLN A 37 9.55 -14.69 23.23
N ARG A 38 8.88 -13.61 23.67
CA ARG A 38 7.42 -13.52 23.74
C ARG A 38 6.81 -12.90 22.48
N LEU A 39 7.56 -12.13 21.70
CA LEU A 39 7.11 -11.55 20.42
C LEU A 39 6.49 -12.58 19.47
N PRO A 40 7.14 -13.71 19.12
CA PRO A 40 6.56 -14.69 18.21
C PRO A 40 5.34 -15.42 18.81
N LYS A 41 5.23 -15.51 20.15
CA LYS A 41 4.02 -16.05 20.80
C LYS A 41 2.85 -15.08 20.71
N ARG A 42 3.09 -13.79 20.95
CA ARG A 42 2.08 -12.72 20.80
C ARG A 42 1.56 -12.63 19.37
N GLU A 43 2.41 -12.77 18.36
CA GLU A 43 1.96 -12.79 16.96
C GLU A 43 1.07 -13.99 16.65
N LYS A 44 1.42 -15.18 17.16
CA LYS A 44 0.57 -16.38 17.03
C LYS A 44 -0.78 -16.20 17.75
N GLU A 45 -0.80 -15.59 18.92
CA GLU A 45 -2.03 -15.26 19.67
C GLU A 45 -2.89 -14.24 18.92
N LYS A 46 -2.30 -13.16 18.37
CA LYS A 46 -3.01 -12.19 17.52
C LYS A 46 -3.64 -12.85 16.29
N LYS A 47 -2.91 -13.76 15.62
CA LYS A 47 -3.45 -14.54 14.50
C LYS A 47 -4.61 -15.46 14.91
N LYS A 48 -4.55 -16.07 16.10
CA LYS A 48 -5.66 -16.89 16.64
C LYS A 48 -6.89 -16.05 16.97
N VAL A 49 -6.71 -14.90 17.61
CA VAL A 49 -7.81 -13.97 17.93
C VAL A 49 -8.44 -13.42 16.65
N GLY A 50 -7.63 -13.01 15.67
CA GLY A 50 -8.15 -12.58 14.36
C GLY A 50 -8.94 -13.67 13.64
N LYS A 51 -8.49 -14.93 13.71
CA LYS A 51 -9.23 -16.08 13.16
C LYS A 51 -10.55 -16.34 13.90
N MET A 52 -10.61 -16.15 15.22
CA MET A 52 -11.87 -16.27 15.98
C MET A 52 -12.83 -15.11 15.71
N VAL A 53 -12.33 -13.87 15.54
CA VAL A 53 -13.15 -12.71 15.19
C VAL A 53 -13.74 -12.89 13.79
N LYS A 54 -12.91 -13.26 12.80
CA LYS A 54 -13.37 -13.53 11.43
C LYS A 54 -14.44 -14.63 11.39
N ARG A 55 -14.25 -15.71 12.15
CA ARG A 55 -15.23 -16.81 12.24
C ARG A 55 -16.55 -16.37 12.91
N ARG A 56 -16.50 -15.38 13.80
CA ARG A 56 -17.70 -14.80 14.44
C ARG A 56 -18.43 -13.84 13.50
N GLU A 57 -17.69 -13.08 12.70
CA GLU A 57 -18.25 -12.22 11.65
C GLU A 57 -18.89 -13.06 10.53
N GLU A 58 -18.28 -14.17 10.12
CA GLU A 58 -18.86 -15.11 9.15
C GLU A 58 -20.14 -15.79 9.67
N ILE A 59 -20.23 -16.08 10.97
CA ILE A 59 -21.47 -16.63 11.56
C ILE A 59 -22.57 -15.57 11.62
N ASN A 60 -22.23 -14.32 11.92
CA ASN A 60 -23.21 -13.24 12.03
C ASN A 60 -23.61 -12.65 10.67
N GLY A 61 -22.78 -12.79 9.63
CA GLY A 61 -23.06 -12.27 8.28
C GLY A 61 -24.01 -13.14 7.45
N VAL A 62 -24.31 -14.37 7.88
CA VAL A 62 -25.22 -15.29 7.17
C VAL A 62 -26.70 -15.01 7.49
N GLU A 63 -27.01 -14.24 8.53
CA GLU A 63 -28.41 -13.88 8.86
C GLU A 63 -28.92 -12.62 8.11
N GLU A 64 -28.06 -11.85 7.43
CA GLU A 64 -28.48 -10.64 6.68
C GLU A 64 -28.72 -10.88 5.17
N GLU A 65 -28.27 -12.00 4.57
CA GLU A 65 -28.50 -12.26 3.14
C GLU A 65 -29.88 -12.90 2.83
N ASP A 66 -30.59 -13.44 3.83
CA ASP A 66 -31.92 -14.05 3.61
C ASP A 66 -33.10 -13.05 3.77
N GLU A 67 -32.84 -11.79 4.15
CA GLU A 67 -33.83 -10.71 4.05
C GLU A 67 -33.89 -10.08 2.63
N GLY A 68 -32.94 -10.41 1.75
CA GLY A 68 -32.88 -9.89 0.37
C GLY A 68 -33.86 -10.54 -0.60
N VAL A 69 -34.35 -11.76 -0.31
CA VAL A 69 -35.21 -12.53 -1.23
C VAL A 69 -36.71 -12.32 -0.95
N ARG A 70 -37.09 -11.71 0.18
CA ARG A 70 -38.50 -11.32 0.45
C ARG A 70 -38.92 -9.96 -0.12
N LYS A 71 -38.03 -9.19 -0.75
CA LYS A 71 -38.37 -7.88 -1.35
C LYS A 71 -38.63 -7.89 -2.87
N ARG A 72 -38.76 -9.05 -3.52
CA ARG A 72 -39.06 -9.14 -4.98
C ARG A 72 -40.40 -9.76 -5.37
N VAL A 73 -41.31 -9.98 -4.43
CA VAL A 73 -42.71 -10.30 -4.71
C VAL A 73 -43.61 -9.38 -3.87
N LYS A 74 -43.67 -8.12 -4.26
CA LYS A 74 -44.76 -7.14 -4.00
C LYS A 74 -44.37 -5.83 -4.70
N ARG A 75 -44.29 -5.87 -6.03
CA ARG A 75 -44.19 -4.69 -6.90
C ARG A 75 -45.38 -4.63 -7.86
N SER A 76 -46.54 -4.97 -7.32
CA SER A 76 -47.84 -4.86 -7.97
C SER A 76 -48.84 -4.62 -6.86
N GLN A 77 -49.54 -3.48 -6.93
CA GLN A 77 -50.71 -3.14 -6.10
C GLN A 77 -50.41 -2.80 -4.63
N GLU A 78 -50.18 -1.52 -4.36
CA GLU A 78 -50.82 -0.75 -3.28
C GLU A 78 -50.33 0.68 -3.42
N THR A 79 -51.02 1.39 -4.32
CA THR A 79 -51.17 2.84 -4.26
C THR A 79 -52.03 3.17 -3.03
N ASP A 80 -51.47 3.02 -1.85
CA ASP A 80 -51.93 3.76 -0.67
C ASP A 80 -51.10 5.05 -0.70
N GLY A 81 -51.51 6.09 -1.41
CA GLY A 81 -52.79 6.69 -1.10
C GLY A 81 -52.78 7.02 0.39
N VAL A 82 -51.71 7.67 0.88
CA VAL A 82 -51.78 8.48 2.10
C VAL A 82 -52.81 9.56 1.79
N GLN A 83 -54.07 9.17 1.96
CA GLN A 83 -55.12 10.04 2.42
C GLN A 83 -54.49 10.71 3.65
N LEU A 84 -53.96 11.91 3.43
CA LEU A 84 -54.21 12.99 4.34
C LEU A 84 -55.72 12.96 4.55
N GLU A 85 -56.14 12.16 5.51
CA GLU A 85 -57.26 12.48 6.36
C GLU A 85 -56.92 13.87 6.88
N LYS A 86 -57.36 14.87 6.10
CA LYS A 86 -58.10 15.98 6.67
C LYS A 86 -59.12 15.31 7.58
N GLU A 87 -58.71 15.01 8.80
CA GLU A 87 -59.57 15.25 9.94
C GLU A 87 -59.88 16.75 9.83
N GLU A 88 -60.85 17.07 8.99
CA GLU A 88 -61.74 18.16 9.27
C GLU A 88 -62.12 17.93 10.72
N GLU A 89 -61.75 18.88 11.59
CA GLU A 89 -62.36 19.13 12.88
C GLU A 89 -63.86 19.37 12.63
N GLY A 90 -64.57 18.33 12.17
CA GLY A 90 -65.95 18.12 12.51
C GLY A 90 -65.92 17.91 14.01
N VAL A 91 -66.11 19.01 14.74
CA VAL A 91 -66.54 19.02 16.12
C VAL A 91 -67.84 18.22 16.16
N GLY A 92 -67.70 16.90 16.15
CA GLY A 92 -68.76 15.96 16.41
C GLY A 92 -69.05 16.09 17.88
N VAL A 93 -69.71 17.18 18.26
CA VAL A 93 -70.34 17.35 19.57
C VAL A 93 -71.17 16.10 19.74
N SER A 94 -70.66 15.19 20.55
CA SER A 94 -71.29 13.88 20.69
C SER A 94 -72.73 14.14 21.13
N LYS A 95 -73.69 13.36 20.66
CA LYS A 95 -75.12 13.54 21.03
C LYS A 95 -75.32 13.64 22.56
N LYS A 96 -74.39 13.07 23.34
CA LYS A 96 -74.30 13.17 24.80
C LYS A 96 -73.91 14.56 25.33
N GLU A 97 -73.08 15.32 24.63
CA GLU A 97 -72.74 16.72 24.98
C GLU A 97 -73.91 17.67 24.74
N ILE A 98 -74.63 17.52 23.62
CA ILE A 98 -75.84 18.33 23.36
C ILE A 98 -76.92 18.00 24.41
N GLU A 99 -77.07 16.73 24.78
CA GLU A 99 -77.99 16.32 25.83
C GLU A 99 -77.58 16.80 27.23
N ALA A 100 -76.28 16.99 27.49
CA ALA A 100 -75.79 17.61 28.73
C ALA A 100 -76.12 19.12 28.77
N ILE A 101 -75.88 19.85 27.67
CA ILE A 101 -76.21 21.28 27.55
C ILE A 101 -77.73 21.52 27.70
N LEU A 102 -78.56 20.63 27.16
CA LEU A 102 -80.02 20.74 27.29
C LEU A 102 -80.51 20.51 28.73
N ARG A 103 -79.86 19.63 29.51
CA ARG A 103 -80.18 19.43 30.92
C ARG A 103 -79.81 20.64 31.78
N ASP A 104 -78.67 21.28 31.51
CA ASP A 104 -78.28 22.51 32.22
C ASP A 104 -79.28 23.65 31.97
N SER A 105 -79.88 23.72 30.76
CA SER A 105 -80.94 24.70 30.42
C SER A 105 -82.30 24.43 31.10
N GLU A 106 -82.60 23.18 31.48
CA GLU A 106 -83.81 22.83 32.22
C GLU A 106 -83.67 23.07 33.73
N ILE A 107 -82.44 22.99 34.24
CA ILE A 107 -82.11 23.33 35.63
C ILE A 107 -82.23 24.85 35.84
N GLU A 108 -81.78 25.69 34.90
CA GLU A 108 -81.99 27.16 34.94
C GLU A 108 -83.47 27.58 35.00
N ARG A 109 -84.41 26.74 34.52
CA ARG A 109 -85.86 27.02 34.58
C ARG A 109 -86.52 26.68 35.92
N ARG A 110 -85.91 25.84 36.77
CA ARG A 110 -86.46 25.44 38.08
C ARG A 110 -85.98 26.29 39.26
N ASP A 111 -84.88 27.04 39.12
CA ASP A 111 -84.29 27.85 40.19
C ASP A 111 -84.69 29.34 40.16
N LYS A 112 -85.87 29.66 39.61
CA LYS A 112 -86.38 31.05 39.56
C LYS A 112 -87.18 31.48 40.79
N TYR A 113 -87.18 30.71 41.87
CA TYR A 113 -87.53 31.29 43.18
C TYR A 113 -86.29 32.00 43.71
N THR A 114 -86.27 33.32 43.58
CA THR A 114 -85.27 34.12 44.25
C THR A 114 -85.34 33.87 45.76
N ILE A 115 -84.20 33.86 46.46
CA ILE A 115 -84.17 33.70 47.93
C ILE A 115 -85.15 34.68 48.59
N SER A 116 -85.32 35.87 48.01
CA SER A 116 -86.31 36.88 48.39
C SER A 116 -87.76 36.37 48.37
N GLU A 117 -88.17 35.60 47.36
CA GLU A 117 -89.51 35.02 47.24
C GLU A 117 -89.71 33.89 48.26
N LEU A 118 -88.70 33.03 48.45
CA LEU A 118 -88.73 31.98 49.48
C LEU A 118 -88.83 32.57 50.89
N VAL A 119 -88.04 33.60 51.17
CA VAL A 119 -88.05 34.35 52.44
C VAL A 119 -89.41 35.06 52.63
N PHE A 120 -90.01 35.62 51.59
CA PHE A 120 -91.33 36.23 51.68
C PHE A 120 -92.43 35.20 52.04
N SER A 121 -92.42 34.02 51.42
CA SER A 121 -93.35 32.93 51.73
C SER A 121 -93.15 32.34 53.13
N LEU A 122 -91.92 32.28 53.63
CA LEU A 122 -91.65 31.83 55.00
C LEU A 122 -92.10 32.85 56.06
N LYS A 123 -92.06 34.15 55.73
CA LYS A 123 -92.43 35.24 56.65
C LYS A 123 -93.90 35.19 57.08
N THR A 124 -94.78 34.70 56.22
CA THR A 124 -96.21 34.60 56.49
C THR A 124 -96.60 33.33 57.24
N ALA A 125 -95.72 32.33 57.32
CA ALA A 125 -96.00 31.01 57.90
C ALA A 125 -95.43 30.80 59.32
N PHE A 126 -94.47 31.61 59.78
CA PHE A 126 -93.74 31.41 61.04
C PHE A 126 -93.87 32.58 62.03
N ARG A 127 -93.54 32.35 63.32
CA ARG A 127 -93.40 33.43 64.30
C ARG A 127 -92.16 34.27 63.96
N PHE A 128 -92.27 35.59 64.12
CA PHE A 128 -91.26 36.56 63.66
C PHE A 128 -89.81 36.25 64.11
N LYS A 129 -89.59 35.79 65.35
CA LYS A 129 -88.24 35.45 65.85
C LYS A 129 -87.61 34.26 65.11
N GLU A 130 -88.37 33.18 64.93
CA GLU A 130 -87.91 31.98 64.22
C GLU A 130 -87.62 32.30 62.75
N PHE A 131 -88.41 33.20 62.16
CA PHE A 131 -88.19 33.69 60.81
C PHE A 131 -86.88 34.47 60.65
N GLU A 132 -86.56 35.37 61.58
CA GLU A 132 -85.33 36.18 61.55
C GLU A 132 -84.08 35.28 61.62
N GLU A 133 -84.10 34.25 62.47
CA GLU A 133 -83.02 33.26 62.58
C GLU A 133 -82.82 32.47 61.28
N VAL A 134 -83.91 31.98 60.68
CA VAL A 134 -83.86 31.28 59.39
C VAL A 134 -83.34 32.19 58.27
N ALA A 135 -83.78 33.46 58.25
CA ALA A 135 -83.30 34.44 57.27
C ALA A 135 -81.78 34.69 57.39
N GLN A 136 -81.26 34.82 58.62
CA GLN A 136 -79.81 34.96 58.85
C GLN A 136 -79.02 33.72 58.39
N ILE A 137 -79.52 32.51 58.65
CA ILE A 137 -78.88 31.27 58.21
C ILE A 137 -78.84 31.19 56.68
N LEU A 138 -79.94 31.53 56.00
CA LEU A 138 -80.01 31.55 54.54
C LEU A 138 -79.04 32.58 53.93
N GLN A 139 -78.97 33.78 54.48
CA GLN A 139 -78.01 34.80 54.04
C GLN A 139 -76.54 34.38 54.24
N MET A 140 -76.21 33.75 55.37
CA MET A 140 -74.86 33.22 55.62
C MET A 140 -74.49 32.11 54.62
N ARG A 141 -75.43 31.20 54.32
CA ARG A 141 -75.22 30.15 53.31
C ARG A 141 -75.05 30.73 51.91
N GLU A 142 -75.84 31.72 51.52
CA GLU A 142 -75.71 32.39 50.24
C GLU A 142 -74.34 33.07 50.10
N LYS A 143 -73.89 33.82 51.11
CA LYS A 143 -72.57 34.45 51.13
C LYS A 143 -71.46 33.39 51.04
N LYS A 144 -71.56 32.31 51.81
CA LYS A 144 -70.61 31.18 51.75
C LYS A 144 -70.55 30.57 50.34
N MET A 145 -71.71 30.27 49.74
CA MET A 145 -71.77 29.72 48.38
C MET A 145 -71.21 30.68 47.34
N LYS A 146 -71.44 31.99 47.47
CA LYS A 146 -70.85 33.01 46.57
C LYS A 146 -69.33 32.99 46.63
N VAL A 147 -68.75 32.96 47.84
CA VAL A 147 -67.28 32.87 48.02
C VAL A 147 -66.74 31.57 47.44
N GLU A 148 -67.36 30.42 47.73
CA GLU A 148 -66.94 29.12 47.19
C GLU A 148 -67.01 29.08 45.66
N LYS A 149 -68.05 29.69 45.07
CA LYS A 149 -68.21 29.84 43.62
C LYS A 149 -67.08 30.68 43.02
N GLU A 150 -66.81 31.87 43.58
CA GLU A 150 -65.71 32.72 43.12
C GLU A 150 -64.35 32.04 43.25
N GLU A 151 -64.12 31.27 44.33
CA GLU A 151 -62.91 30.47 44.51
C GLU A 151 -62.81 29.32 43.50
N ALA A 152 -63.92 28.68 43.16
CA ALA A 152 -63.96 27.66 42.11
C ALA A 152 -63.68 28.27 40.73
N GLU A 153 -64.29 29.41 40.39
CA GLU A 153 -64.04 30.13 39.13
C GLU A 153 -62.56 30.54 39.02
N LYS A 154 -61.97 31.08 40.10
CA LYS A 154 -60.53 31.40 40.15
C LYS A 154 -59.66 30.17 39.93
N ARG A 155 -60.04 29.00 40.47
CA ARG A 155 -59.31 27.73 40.25
C ARG A 155 -59.45 27.26 38.80
N CYS A 156 -60.64 27.34 38.21
CA CYS A 156 -60.87 26.99 36.81
C CYS A 156 -60.05 27.87 35.86
N CYS A 157 -60.02 29.19 36.06
CA CYS A 157 -59.21 30.09 35.24
C CYS A 157 -57.71 29.78 35.34
N LYS A 158 -57.20 29.42 36.53
CA LYS A 158 -55.80 29.01 36.70
C LYS A 158 -55.47 27.75 35.91
N LEU A 159 -56.30 26.71 36.04
CA LEU A 159 -56.11 25.44 35.31
C LEU A 159 -56.19 25.62 33.79
N LEU A 160 -57.08 26.49 33.32
CA LEU A 160 -57.22 26.78 31.90
C LEU A 160 -55.94 27.44 31.33
N ASN A 161 -55.34 28.39 32.07
CA ASN A 161 -54.09 29.01 31.66
C ASN A 161 -52.92 28.00 31.65
N GLU A 162 -52.81 27.17 32.69
CA GLU A 162 -51.81 26.09 32.75
C GLU A 162 -51.95 25.11 31.59
N PHE A 163 -53.19 24.76 31.22
CA PHE A 163 -53.48 23.90 30.08
C PHE A 163 -53.02 24.54 28.75
N GLU A 164 -53.32 25.81 28.53
CA GLU A 164 -52.88 26.53 27.32
C GLU A 164 -51.36 26.69 27.24
N GLU A 165 -50.67 26.89 28.38
CA GLU A 165 -49.21 26.88 28.42
C GLU A 165 -48.64 25.51 28.05
N LYS A 166 -49.19 24.42 28.60
CA LYS A 166 -48.76 23.06 28.26
C LYS A 166 -49.03 22.70 26.80
N LYS A 167 -50.12 23.20 26.22
CA LYS A 167 -50.42 23.04 24.80
C LYS A 167 -49.35 23.70 23.92
N LYS A 168 -48.91 24.92 24.27
CA LYS A 168 -47.82 25.61 23.56
C LYS A 168 -46.48 24.87 23.70
N GLU A 169 -46.16 24.38 24.90
CA GLU A 169 -44.97 23.56 25.13
C GLU A 169 -44.98 22.30 24.25
N LEU A 170 -46.12 21.62 24.13
CA LEU A 170 -46.26 20.41 23.30
C LEU A 170 -45.99 20.70 21.82
N VAL A 171 -46.53 21.80 21.29
CA VAL A 171 -46.27 22.22 19.90
C VAL A 171 -44.78 22.50 19.69
N ALA A 172 -44.14 23.24 20.59
CA ALA A 172 -42.71 23.52 20.50
C ALA A 172 -41.86 22.24 20.54
N VAL A 173 -42.22 21.26 21.37
CA VAL A 173 -41.53 19.95 21.41
C VAL A 173 -41.72 19.17 20.12
N LYS A 174 -42.91 19.22 19.50
CA LYS A 174 -43.19 18.57 18.22
C LYS A 174 -42.35 19.15 17.09
N GLU A 175 -42.21 20.47 17.02
CA GLU A 175 -41.33 21.14 16.03
C GLU A 175 -39.86 20.76 16.25
N MET A 176 -39.39 20.75 17.49
CA MET A 176 -38.02 20.31 17.80
C MET A 176 -37.77 18.85 17.39
N LEU A 177 -38.76 17.97 17.56
CA LEU A 177 -38.65 16.57 17.14
C LEU A 177 -38.52 16.45 15.62
N GLN A 178 -39.33 17.18 14.86
CA GLN A 178 -39.27 17.22 13.39
C GLN A 178 -37.90 17.74 12.90
N ASP A 179 -37.38 18.79 13.53
CA ASP A 179 -36.05 19.32 13.22
C ASP A 179 -34.94 18.29 13.46
N ILE A 180 -35.03 17.51 14.55
CA ILE A 180 -34.08 16.44 14.86
C ILE A 180 -34.16 15.31 13.83
N GLU A 181 -35.36 14.93 13.40
CA GLU A 181 -35.57 13.90 12.38
C GLU A 181 -34.99 14.32 11.02
N LEU A 182 -35.18 15.57 10.60
CA LEU A 182 -34.57 16.10 9.38
C LEU A 182 -33.03 16.11 9.46
N ARG A 183 -32.47 16.54 10.58
CA ARG A 183 -31.00 16.50 10.78
C ARG A 183 -30.47 15.07 10.79
N LYS A 184 -31.22 14.12 11.36
CA LYS A 184 -30.85 12.70 11.34
C LYS A 184 -30.74 12.17 9.92
N ILE A 185 -31.73 12.44 9.06
CA ILE A 185 -31.71 12.02 7.64
C ILE A 185 -30.48 12.61 6.91
N SER A 186 -30.23 13.92 7.09
CA SER A 186 -29.05 14.57 6.49
C SER A 186 -27.73 13.92 6.92
N LEU A 187 -27.60 13.55 8.19
CA LEU A 187 -26.40 12.87 8.68
C LEU A 187 -26.29 11.43 8.16
N GLU A 188 -27.41 10.72 8.01
CA GLU A 188 -27.45 9.38 7.41
C GLU A 188 -26.97 9.41 5.94
N ASP A 189 -27.39 10.41 5.17
CA ASP A 189 -26.94 10.63 3.79
C ASP A 189 -25.44 10.95 3.71
N GLU A 190 -24.92 11.81 4.60
CA GLU A 190 -23.49 12.10 4.70
C GLU A 190 -22.68 10.84 5.02
N VAL A 191 -23.11 10.06 6.01
CA VAL A 191 -22.47 8.79 6.40
C VAL A 191 -22.49 7.80 5.23
N TRP A 192 -23.58 7.73 4.48
CA TRP A 192 -23.68 6.91 3.28
C TRP A 192 -22.69 7.36 2.19
N GLY A 193 -22.55 8.67 1.98
CA GLY A 193 -21.55 9.24 1.07
C GLY A 193 -20.10 8.88 1.48
N TYR A 194 -19.78 8.97 2.77
CA TYR A 194 -18.47 8.56 3.27
C TYR A 194 -18.23 7.06 3.10
N ARG A 195 -19.23 6.21 3.37
CA ARG A 195 -19.12 4.76 3.15
C ARG A 195 -18.80 4.45 1.69
N LYS A 196 -19.52 5.07 0.75
CA LYS A 196 -19.29 4.89 -0.69
C LYS A 196 -17.87 5.28 -1.11
N THR A 197 -17.40 6.45 -0.68
CA THR A 197 -16.03 6.90 -1.00
C THR A 197 -14.96 6.02 -0.37
N CYS A 198 -15.18 5.51 0.85
CA CYS A 198 -14.30 4.52 1.46
C CYS A 198 -14.22 3.23 0.64
N ASP A 199 -15.33 2.73 0.11
CA ASP A 199 -15.34 1.51 -0.69
C ASP A 199 -14.64 1.70 -2.04
N GLU A 200 -14.82 2.85 -2.70
CA GLU A 200 -14.07 3.22 -3.91
C GLU A 200 -12.54 3.32 -3.65
N LEU A 201 -12.14 3.87 -2.50
CA LEU A 201 -10.73 3.93 -2.11
C LEU A 201 -10.15 2.54 -1.83
N LYS A 202 -10.89 1.65 -1.16
CA LYS A 202 -10.47 0.26 -0.97
C LYS A 202 -10.22 -0.44 -2.30
N GLU A 203 -11.12 -0.29 -3.28
CA GLU A 203 -10.96 -0.87 -4.62
C GLU A 203 -9.73 -0.31 -5.35
N LYS A 204 -9.44 0.99 -5.20
CA LYS A 204 -8.22 1.59 -5.74
C LYS A 204 -6.95 1.02 -5.09
N VAL A 205 -6.97 0.83 -3.77
CA VAL A 205 -5.83 0.23 -3.04
C VAL A 205 -5.60 -1.21 -3.51
N THR A 206 -6.63 -2.04 -3.61
CA THR A 206 -6.47 -3.43 -4.07
C THR A 206 -5.93 -3.51 -5.49
N ARG A 207 -6.39 -2.65 -6.41
CA ARG A 207 -5.83 -2.57 -7.78
C ARG A 207 -4.36 -2.18 -7.78
N LEU A 208 -3.98 -1.16 -7.01
CA LEU A 208 -2.58 -0.72 -6.92
C LEU A 208 -1.68 -1.80 -6.31
N GLU A 209 -2.17 -2.57 -5.34
CA GLU A 209 -1.45 -3.71 -4.77
C GLU A 209 -1.21 -4.82 -5.80
N GLU A 210 -2.16 -5.09 -6.68
CA GLU A 210 -2.03 -6.04 -7.79
C GLU A 210 -1.03 -5.55 -8.83
N ASP A 211 -1.12 -4.28 -9.25
CA ASP A 211 -0.18 -3.66 -10.18
C ASP A 211 1.25 -3.69 -9.64
N HIS A 212 1.44 -3.36 -8.36
CA HIS A 212 2.73 -3.43 -7.69
C HIS A 212 3.32 -4.86 -7.74
N LYS A 213 2.51 -5.89 -7.50
CA LYS A 213 2.97 -7.29 -7.62
C LYS A 213 3.45 -7.63 -9.03
N VAL A 214 2.74 -7.14 -10.06
CA VAL A 214 3.13 -7.34 -11.47
C VAL A 214 4.45 -6.64 -11.77
N VAL A 215 4.65 -5.41 -11.28
CA VAL A 215 5.91 -4.67 -11.45
C VAL A 215 7.07 -5.39 -10.76
N CYS A 216 6.91 -5.80 -9.50
CA CYS A 216 7.95 -6.55 -8.78
C CYS A 216 8.32 -7.85 -9.49
N GLU A 217 7.34 -8.59 -10.03
CA GLU A 217 7.62 -9.82 -10.77
C GLU A 217 8.35 -9.56 -12.10
N ARG A 218 8.05 -8.46 -12.78
CA ARG A 218 8.80 -8.04 -13.98
C ARG A 218 10.24 -7.65 -13.66
N GLU A 219 10.44 -6.92 -12.56
CA GLU A 219 11.76 -6.52 -12.07
C GLU A 219 12.59 -7.75 -11.70
N ARG A 220 12.04 -8.67 -10.92
CA ARG A 220 12.67 -9.95 -10.57
C ARG A 220 13.15 -10.73 -11.79
N ARG A 221 12.30 -10.86 -12.82
CA ARG A 221 12.70 -11.52 -14.09
C ARG A 221 13.80 -10.77 -14.83
N SER A 222 13.83 -9.44 -14.72
CA SER A 222 14.90 -8.64 -15.33
C SER A 222 16.24 -8.83 -14.62
N GLU A 223 16.22 -8.90 -13.29
CA GLU A 223 17.41 -9.20 -12.48
C GLU A 223 17.95 -10.60 -12.79
N GLU A 224 17.08 -11.61 -12.93
CA GLU A 224 17.47 -12.96 -13.33
C GLU A 224 18.18 -12.99 -14.69
N ARG A 225 17.69 -12.21 -15.66
CA ARG A 225 18.37 -12.07 -16.97
C ARG A 225 19.72 -11.40 -16.84
N VAL A 226 19.83 -10.34 -16.04
CA VAL A 226 21.10 -9.65 -15.78
C VAL A 226 22.12 -10.58 -15.13
N ILE A 227 21.70 -11.38 -14.14
CA ILE A 227 22.56 -12.38 -13.50
C ILE A 227 23.05 -13.40 -14.52
N THR A 228 22.15 -13.95 -15.33
CA THR A 228 22.49 -14.94 -16.37
C THR A 228 23.53 -14.41 -17.35
N LEU A 229 23.29 -13.21 -17.91
CA LEU A 229 24.22 -12.56 -18.83
C LEU A 229 25.56 -12.22 -18.17
N SER A 230 25.56 -11.78 -16.91
CA SER A 230 26.79 -11.52 -16.15
C SER A 230 27.64 -12.79 -16.02
N ASP A 231 27.02 -13.93 -15.77
CA ASP A 231 27.74 -15.19 -15.64
C ASP A 231 28.25 -15.72 -16.98
N GLU A 232 27.51 -15.52 -18.07
CA GLU A 232 28.00 -15.80 -19.42
C GLU A 232 29.21 -14.94 -19.80
N LEU A 233 29.17 -13.63 -19.49
CA LEU A 233 30.31 -12.73 -19.68
C LEU A 233 31.54 -13.17 -18.88
N LYS A 234 31.36 -13.58 -17.62
CA LYS A 234 32.46 -14.13 -16.81
C LYS A 234 33.06 -15.40 -17.44
N LYS A 235 32.22 -16.29 -17.98
CA LYS A 235 32.67 -17.51 -18.68
C LYS A 235 33.45 -17.18 -19.95
N MET A 236 32.97 -16.25 -20.78
CA MET A 236 33.68 -15.81 -21.98
C MET A 236 35.02 -15.16 -21.62
N ASN A 237 35.04 -14.23 -20.66
CA ASN A 237 36.27 -13.61 -20.17
C ASN A 237 37.26 -14.61 -19.57
N LYS A 238 36.79 -15.74 -19.03
CA LYS A 238 37.67 -16.83 -18.58
C LYS A 238 38.30 -17.56 -19.76
N ARG A 239 37.50 -17.95 -20.76
CA ARG A 239 37.97 -18.61 -21.99
C ARG A 239 38.95 -17.74 -22.77
N GLU A 240 38.68 -16.44 -22.89
CA GLU A 240 39.59 -15.49 -23.55
C GLU A 240 40.95 -15.40 -22.84
N ARG A 241 40.95 -15.38 -21.50
CA ARG A 241 42.20 -15.42 -20.71
C ARG A 241 42.96 -16.72 -20.89
N GLU A 242 42.27 -17.85 -20.95
CA GLU A 242 42.88 -19.16 -21.23
C GLU A 242 43.52 -19.19 -22.64
N ILE A 243 42.80 -18.71 -23.67
CA ILE A 243 43.34 -18.61 -25.04
C ILE A 243 44.56 -17.69 -25.09
N MET A 244 44.48 -16.52 -24.45
CA MET A 244 45.61 -15.58 -24.38
C MET A 244 46.83 -16.23 -23.73
N PHE A 245 46.63 -17.04 -22.69
CA PHE A 245 47.72 -17.74 -22.02
C PHE A 245 48.37 -18.79 -22.93
N VAL A 246 47.58 -19.58 -23.65
CA VAL A 246 48.08 -20.57 -24.63
C VAL A 246 48.90 -19.88 -25.72
N LEU A 247 48.35 -18.83 -26.34
CA LEU A 247 49.05 -18.08 -27.40
C LEU A 247 50.35 -17.44 -26.91
N LYS A 248 50.42 -16.98 -25.66
CA LYS A 248 51.66 -16.47 -25.06
C LYS A 248 52.74 -17.55 -24.92
N ASN A 249 52.36 -18.77 -24.55
CA ASN A 249 53.30 -19.88 -24.46
C ASN A 249 53.78 -20.33 -25.85
N GLU A 250 52.86 -20.48 -26.81
CA GLU A 250 53.22 -20.83 -28.19
C GLU A 250 54.16 -19.79 -28.82
N ASN A 251 53.91 -18.50 -28.62
CA ASN A 251 54.83 -17.45 -29.07
C ASN A 251 56.22 -17.58 -28.44
N ARG A 252 56.30 -17.90 -27.14
CA ARG A 252 57.60 -18.13 -26.47
C ARG A 252 58.34 -19.34 -27.05
N ASP A 253 57.63 -20.39 -27.38
CA ASP A 253 58.21 -21.59 -27.99
C ASP A 253 58.68 -21.30 -29.43
N LEU A 254 57.89 -20.57 -30.21
CA LEU A 254 58.26 -20.10 -31.54
C LEU A 254 59.49 -19.17 -31.51
N GLU A 255 59.60 -18.29 -30.52
CA GLU A 255 60.79 -17.46 -30.31
C GLU A 255 62.03 -18.28 -29.93
N CYS A 256 61.87 -19.35 -29.17
CA CYS A 256 62.94 -20.29 -28.87
C CYS A 256 63.39 -21.03 -30.15
N ALA A 257 62.45 -21.58 -30.92
CA ALA A 257 62.72 -22.28 -32.17
C ALA A 257 63.37 -21.36 -33.21
N LYS A 258 62.90 -20.10 -33.31
CA LYS A 258 63.50 -19.07 -34.16
C LYS A 258 64.96 -18.82 -33.79
N ARG A 259 65.27 -18.62 -32.50
CA ARG A 259 66.65 -18.43 -32.03
C ARG A 259 67.54 -19.65 -32.33
N GLN A 260 67.01 -20.86 -32.20
CA GLN A 260 67.74 -22.09 -32.56
C GLN A 260 68.07 -22.12 -34.06
N ALA A 261 67.07 -21.87 -34.92
CA ALA A 261 67.27 -21.82 -36.36
C ALA A 261 68.26 -20.71 -36.79
N GLU A 262 68.18 -19.54 -36.18
CA GLU A 262 69.13 -18.43 -36.41
C GLU A 262 70.57 -18.84 -36.03
N ASN A 263 70.77 -19.50 -34.89
CA ASN A 263 72.07 -20.02 -34.46
C ASN A 263 72.60 -21.10 -35.43
N GLU A 264 71.76 -22.02 -35.87
CA GLU A 264 72.14 -23.04 -36.85
C GLU A 264 72.56 -22.42 -38.18
N ILE A 265 71.81 -21.43 -38.67
CA ILE A 265 72.17 -20.66 -39.87
C ILE A 265 73.53 -20.00 -39.68
N GLU A 266 73.80 -19.41 -38.52
CA GLU A 266 75.10 -18.80 -38.23
C GLU A 266 76.24 -19.83 -38.25
N VAL A 267 76.05 -21.01 -37.67
CA VAL A 267 77.00 -22.13 -37.72
C VAL A 267 77.25 -22.58 -39.17
N TRP A 268 76.19 -22.74 -39.96
CA TRP A 268 76.32 -23.12 -41.37
C TRP A 268 77.03 -22.05 -42.20
N LYS A 269 76.75 -20.76 -41.95
CA LYS A 269 77.46 -19.64 -42.59
C LYS A 269 78.97 -19.70 -42.27
N LYS A 270 79.35 -19.97 -41.01
CA LYS A 270 80.75 -20.13 -40.60
C LYS A 270 81.42 -21.31 -41.32
N ARG A 271 80.81 -22.50 -41.27
CA ARG A 271 81.32 -23.71 -41.97
C ARG A 271 81.45 -23.51 -43.47
N PHE A 272 80.46 -22.86 -44.09
CA PHE A 272 80.49 -22.57 -45.52
C PHE A 272 81.62 -21.61 -45.89
N ASN A 273 81.86 -20.58 -45.07
CA ASN A 273 82.99 -19.67 -45.25
C ASN A 273 84.34 -20.37 -45.07
N GLU A 274 84.48 -21.26 -44.07
CA GLU A 274 85.67 -22.11 -43.89
C GLU A 274 85.91 -23.04 -45.09
N LEU A 275 84.85 -23.66 -45.62
CA LEU A 275 84.95 -24.48 -46.83
C LEU A 275 85.36 -23.62 -48.04
N LYS A 276 84.79 -22.41 -48.16
CA LYS A 276 85.14 -21.46 -49.22
C LYS A 276 86.61 -21.07 -49.14
N THR A 277 87.15 -20.74 -47.97
CA THR A 277 88.59 -20.44 -47.80
C THR A 277 89.46 -21.66 -48.09
N ASN A 278 89.09 -22.84 -47.60
CA ASN A 278 89.80 -24.10 -47.88
C ASN A 278 89.84 -24.43 -49.38
N CYS A 279 88.74 -24.22 -50.11
CA CYS A 279 88.69 -24.40 -51.56
C CYS A 279 89.60 -23.40 -52.28
N VAL A 280 89.62 -22.13 -51.87
CA VAL A 280 90.54 -21.12 -52.42
C VAL A 280 91.99 -21.55 -52.21
N LEU A 281 92.38 -21.92 -50.99
CA LEU A 281 93.74 -22.39 -50.67
C LEU A 281 94.17 -23.63 -51.47
N LYS A 282 93.26 -24.60 -51.64
CA LYS A 282 93.52 -25.78 -52.50
C LYS A 282 93.66 -25.40 -53.97
N THR A 283 92.88 -24.44 -54.44
CA THR A 283 92.92 -24.00 -55.84
C THR A 283 94.19 -23.18 -56.12
N GLU A 284 94.66 -22.38 -55.16
CA GLU A 284 95.92 -21.61 -55.23
C GLU A 284 97.18 -22.49 -55.10
N SER A 285 97.06 -23.69 -54.52
CA SER A 285 98.15 -24.69 -54.47
C SER A 285 98.20 -25.60 -55.71
N LEU A 286 97.15 -25.65 -56.54
CA LEU A 286 97.14 -26.39 -57.81
C LEU A 286 98.16 -25.89 -58.85
N PRO A 287 98.49 -24.59 -58.99
CA PRO A 287 99.61 -24.12 -59.82
C PRO A 287 100.96 -24.74 -59.42
N GLN A 288 101.19 -24.98 -58.11
CA GLN A 288 102.43 -25.62 -57.64
C GLN A 288 102.49 -27.13 -57.95
N LEU A 289 101.32 -27.78 -58.06
CA LEU A 289 101.22 -29.17 -58.50
C LEU A 289 101.27 -29.30 -60.02
N LYS A 290 100.72 -28.35 -60.80
CA LYS A 290 100.91 -28.32 -62.27
C LYS A 290 102.37 -28.14 -62.67
N ILE A 291 103.18 -27.38 -61.92
CA ILE A 291 104.63 -27.29 -62.17
C ILE A 291 105.34 -28.62 -61.85
N LYS A 292 104.90 -29.38 -60.85
CA LYS A 292 105.45 -30.73 -60.55
C LYS A 292 104.92 -31.80 -61.51
N GLU A 293 103.70 -31.66 -62.01
CA GLU A 293 103.07 -32.60 -62.95
C GLU A 293 103.53 -32.37 -64.40
N GLU A 294 103.90 -31.15 -64.79
CA GLU A 294 104.59 -30.89 -66.07
C GLU A 294 106.06 -31.34 -66.04
N VAL A 295 106.73 -31.33 -64.88
CA VAL A 295 108.05 -31.99 -64.72
C VAL A 295 107.91 -33.53 -64.77
N ALA A 296 106.80 -34.11 -64.28
CA ALA A 296 106.55 -35.56 -64.37
C ALA A 296 106.01 -36.04 -65.75
N LYS A 297 105.35 -35.17 -66.52
CA LYS A 297 104.80 -35.51 -67.86
C LYS A 297 105.83 -35.45 -69.00
N CYS A 298 107.06 -35.00 -68.75
CA CYS A 298 108.18 -35.19 -69.68
C CYS A 298 108.76 -36.63 -69.67
N ASP A 299 108.52 -37.44 -68.63
CA ASP A 299 109.10 -38.80 -68.52
C ASP A 299 108.14 -39.94 -68.90
N LEU A 300 106.85 -39.68 -69.14
CA LEU A 300 105.85 -40.72 -69.42
C LEU A 300 105.18 -40.64 -70.81
N LYS A 301 105.82 -39.95 -71.77
CA LYS A 301 105.43 -39.94 -73.20
C LYS A 301 106.12 -41.02 -74.04
N ARG A 302 106.53 -42.14 -73.42
CA ARG A 302 106.96 -43.38 -74.06
C ARG A 302 106.32 -44.58 -73.38
N ARG A 303 105.06 -44.87 -73.71
CA ARG A 303 104.48 -46.22 -73.88
C ARG A 303 102.96 -46.12 -73.97
N ALA A 304 102.45 -46.59 -75.12
CA ALA A 304 101.17 -47.27 -75.37
C ALA A 304 99.92 -46.76 -74.62
N GLY A 305 98.81 -46.38 -75.28
CA GLY A 305 98.29 -46.92 -76.53
C GLY A 305 97.28 -48.03 -76.25
N ASN A 306 96.00 -47.69 -76.47
CA ASN A 306 94.82 -48.55 -76.71
C ASN A 306 94.30 -49.45 -75.59
N GLU A 307 93.00 -49.79 -75.77
CA GLU A 307 92.12 -50.65 -74.95
C GLU A 307 91.29 -49.91 -73.88
N ILE A 308 90.00 -50.17 -73.64
CA ILE A 308 89.03 -51.14 -74.18
C ILE A 308 87.62 -50.60 -73.92
N GLU A 309 86.72 -51.10 -74.75
CA GLU A 309 85.29 -50.88 -74.90
C GLU A 309 84.45 -51.64 -73.84
N VAL A 310 83.12 -51.45 -73.87
CA VAL A 310 82.07 -52.35 -73.35
C VAL A 310 81.69 -52.24 -71.85
N SER A 311 80.51 -51.69 -71.57
CA SER A 311 79.35 -52.49 -71.09
C SER A 311 78.14 -51.65 -70.62
N LYS A 312 77.05 -51.80 -71.38
CA LYS A 312 75.65 -51.53 -71.01
C LYS A 312 75.16 -52.52 -69.93
N LYS A 313 74.35 -52.04 -68.96
CA LYS A 313 73.19 -52.72 -68.33
C LYS A 313 72.50 -51.72 -67.39
N ARG A 314 71.32 -51.15 -67.71
CA ARG A 314 69.94 -51.69 -67.61
C ARG A 314 69.57 -52.23 -66.21
N PHE A 315 68.91 -51.39 -65.41
CA PHE A 315 67.92 -51.73 -64.36
C PHE A 315 66.98 -50.50 -64.25
N LYS A 316 65.81 -50.56 -64.90
CA LYS A 316 64.50 -51.01 -64.40
C LYS A 316 63.84 -50.02 -63.43
N GLU A 317 62.88 -49.30 -64.01
CA GLU A 317 61.61 -48.88 -63.44
C GLU A 317 61.22 -49.64 -62.16
N GLN A 318 60.94 -48.87 -61.12
CA GLN A 318 59.87 -49.17 -60.18
C GLN A 318 59.10 -47.88 -59.93
N GLU A 319 58.09 -47.69 -60.77
CA GLU A 319 56.89 -46.92 -60.45
C GLU A 319 56.25 -47.56 -59.19
N THR A 320 56.52 -46.97 -58.04
CA THR A 320 55.62 -47.12 -56.88
C THR A 320 54.79 -45.86 -56.79
N ASN A 321 53.65 -45.91 -57.48
CA ASN A 321 52.34 -45.59 -56.95
C ASN A 321 52.35 -44.91 -55.57
N CYS A 322 52.53 -43.58 -55.56
CA CYS A 322 51.94 -42.73 -54.54
C CYS A 322 50.81 -42.01 -55.26
N GLY A 323 49.60 -42.57 -55.13
CA GLY A 323 48.40 -42.02 -55.73
C GLY A 323 48.35 -40.52 -55.50
N SER A 324 48.40 -39.79 -56.62
CA SER A 324 47.79 -38.47 -56.72
C SER A 324 46.27 -38.67 -56.59
N GLU A 325 45.83 -39.04 -55.40
CA GLU A 325 44.47 -38.71 -55.00
C GLU A 325 44.43 -37.18 -55.00
N ASN A 326 43.61 -36.68 -55.92
CA ASN A 326 42.85 -35.47 -55.76
C ASN A 326 42.27 -35.39 -54.33
N ALA A 327 43.08 -35.00 -53.35
CA ALA A 327 42.68 -33.89 -52.51
C ALA A 327 42.87 -32.67 -53.43
N GLY A 328 41.94 -32.40 -54.34
CA GLY A 328 40.70 -31.86 -53.82
C GLY A 328 41.13 -30.75 -52.88
N PHE A 329 41.62 -29.63 -53.45
CA PHE A 329 41.42 -28.36 -52.76
C PHE A 329 40.03 -28.50 -52.14
N PRO A 330 39.83 -28.26 -50.83
CA PRO A 330 38.53 -27.78 -50.47
C PRO A 330 38.38 -26.56 -51.38
N GLN A 331 37.63 -26.75 -52.47
CA GLN A 331 36.70 -25.76 -52.92
C GLN A 331 36.01 -25.43 -51.60
N VAL A 332 36.53 -24.38 -50.96
CA VAL A 332 35.74 -23.53 -50.12
C VAL A 332 34.69 -23.08 -51.11
N LYS A 333 33.68 -23.93 -51.29
CA LYS A 333 32.32 -23.50 -51.40
C LYS A 333 32.22 -22.65 -50.15
N VAL A 334 32.53 -21.38 -50.35
CA VAL A 334 31.69 -20.32 -49.86
C VAL A 334 30.31 -20.78 -50.34
N LYS A 335 29.71 -21.67 -49.55
CA LYS A 335 28.31 -21.58 -49.28
C LYS A 335 28.24 -20.14 -48.80
N ASP A 336 27.88 -19.27 -49.72
CA ASP A 336 26.78 -18.37 -49.45
C ASP A 336 25.63 -19.29 -48.99
N GLU A 337 25.75 -19.82 -47.77
CA GLU A 337 24.65 -19.83 -46.85
C GLU A 337 24.33 -18.35 -46.80
N ALA A 338 23.45 -17.96 -47.73
CA ALA A 338 22.47 -16.94 -47.49
C ALA A 338 22.01 -17.27 -46.08
N LEU A 339 22.64 -16.56 -45.13
CA LEU A 339 22.05 -16.26 -43.86
C LEU A 339 20.72 -15.71 -44.32
N ASN A 340 19.73 -16.59 -44.26
CA ASN A 340 18.35 -16.23 -44.20
C ASN A 340 18.30 -15.47 -42.89
N CYS A 341 18.75 -14.22 -42.97
CA CYS A 341 18.34 -13.13 -42.16
C CYS A 341 16.84 -13.08 -42.43
N ASP A 342 16.11 -13.97 -41.76
CA ASP A 342 14.88 -13.64 -41.08
C ASP A 342 15.24 -12.50 -40.13
N ARG A 343 15.54 -11.36 -40.75
CA ARG A 343 15.26 -10.04 -40.29
C ARG A 343 13.74 -10.05 -40.19
N LYS A 344 13.25 -10.70 -39.12
CA LYS A 344 12.14 -10.17 -38.36
C LYS A 344 12.58 -8.76 -38.03
N VAL A 345 12.28 -7.88 -38.97
CA VAL A 345 12.00 -6.48 -38.73
C VAL A 345 10.98 -6.57 -37.60
N TYR A 346 11.48 -6.49 -36.37
CA TYR A 346 10.72 -5.88 -35.31
C TYR A 346 10.49 -4.47 -35.84
N ALA A 347 9.41 -4.32 -36.59
CA ALA A 347 8.69 -3.08 -36.64
C ALA A 347 8.31 -2.86 -35.18
N SER A 348 9.21 -2.19 -34.45
CA SER A 348 8.85 -1.41 -33.30
C SER A 348 7.88 -0.37 -33.83
N ALA A 349 6.61 -0.77 -33.92
CA ALA A 349 5.51 0.15 -33.83
C ALA A 349 5.67 0.80 -32.45
N ILE A 350 6.46 1.87 -32.43
CA ILE A 350 6.29 2.95 -31.48
C ILE A 350 4.89 3.45 -31.83
N VAL A 351 3.89 2.85 -31.19
CA VAL A 351 2.59 3.46 -31.06
C VAL A 351 2.88 4.68 -30.21
N ASP A 352 2.95 5.82 -30.90
CA ASP A 352 2.81 7.13 -30.30
C ASP A 352 1.51 7.11 -29.49
N PHE A 353 1.61 6.74 -28.22
CA PHE A 353 0.64 7.16 -27.23
C PHE A 353 0.83 8.67 -27.12
N ALA A 354 0.06 9.37 -27.96
CA ALA A 354 -0.27 10.77 -27.79
C ALA A 354 -0.71 10.96 -26.32
N ARG A 355 0.25 11.41 -25.52
CA ARG A 355 0.05 11.89 -24.17
C ARG A 355 -0.83 13.14 -24.31
N PRO A 356 -2.00 13.23 -23.68
CA PRO A 356 -2.78 14.45 -23.71
C PRO A 356 -1.95 15.57 -23.09
N SER A 357 -1.75 16.65 -23.85
CA SER A 357 -1.18 17.89 -23.37
C SER A 357 -2.06 18.42 -22.25
N LEU A 358 -1.59 18.35 -21.00
CA LEU A 358 -2.09 19.22 -19.95
C LEU A 358 -1.18 20.45 -19.91
N ALA A 359 -1.64 21.51 -20.57
CA ALA A 359 -1.13 22.84 -20.36
C ALA A 359 -1.44 23.30 -18.93
N LYS A 360 -0.40 23.80 -18.25
CA LYS A 360 -0.36 24.90 -17.26
C LYS A 360 0.84 24.64 -16.35
N ALA A 361 1.92 25.41 -16.40
CA ALA A 361 2.08 26.85 -16.16
C ALA A 361 3.00 26.99 -14.94
N GLY A 362 4.11 27.70 -15.12
CA GLY A 362 4.75 28.47 -14.06
C GLY A 362 5.91 27.80 -13.31
N GLY A 363 7.06 28.45 -13.36
CA GLY A 363 7.97 28.47 -12.21
C GLY A 363 9.36 27.88 -12.44
N VAL A 364 10.14 28.49 -13.32
CA VAL A 364 11.60 28.39 -13.29
C VAL A 364 12.09 29.08 -12.01
N ALA A 365 12.73 28.33 -11.12
CA ALA A 365 13.61 28.88 -10.10
C ALA A 365 14.97 28.18 -10.23
N GLN A 366 15.94 28.95 -10.71
CA GLN A 366 17.36 28.63 -10.72
C GLN A 366 17.86 28.54 -9.27
N PHE A 367 18.60 27.49 -8.91
CA PHE A 367 19.61 27.61 -7.86
C PHE A 367 20.84 26.75 -8.16
N ALA A 368 21.89 27.48 -8.53
CA ALA A 368 23.28 27.37 -8.11
C ALA A 368 23.83 26.00 -7.68
N GLU A 369 24.67 25.50 -8.58
CA GLU A 369 25.91 24.78 -8.39
C GLU A 369 26.80 25.38 -7.27
N GLU A 370 27.19 24.58 -6.26
CA GLU A 370 28.58 24.54 -5.76
C GLU A 370 28.84 23.46 -4.68
N ARG A 371 29.96 22.74 -4.89
CA ARG A 371 30.93 22.17 -3.93
C ARG A 371 30.85 20.70 -3.46
N LYS A 372 31.83 19.98 -4.02
CA LYS A 372 33.00 19.31 -3.38
C LYS A 372 32.84 17.90 -2.79
N LYS A 373 33.63 17.02 -3.42
CA LYS A 373 34.28 15.80 -2.91
C LYS A 373 34.72 15.92 -1.44
N SER A 374 34.42 14.91 -0.63
CA SER A 374 35.43 14.12 0.06
C SER A 374 34.84 12.83 0.62
N GLU A 375 35.53 11.72 0.34
CA GLU A 375 35.44 10.45 1.03
C GLU A 375 35.90 10.59 2.48
N SER A 376 35.22 9.96 3.43
CA SER A 376 35.84 9.13 4.47
C SER A 376 34.80 8.52 5.40
N ALA A 377 35.09 7.29 5.78
CA ALA A 377 34.29 6.44 6.63
C ALA A 377 34.22 6.95 8.08
N GLN A 378 33.05 6.85 8.71
CA GLN A 378 32.84 6.19 10.00
C GLN A 378 31.36 6.24 10.41
N ARG A 379 30.80 5.06 10.70
CA ARG A 379 29.53 4.92 11.42
C ARG A 379 29.73 5.44 12.85
N VAL A 380 29.06 6.53 13.18
CA VAL A 380 28.71 6.89 14.56
C VAL A 380 27.25 7.37 14.52
N ILE A 381 26.40 6.70 15.28
CA ILE A 381 25.03 7.12 15.57
C ILE A 381 25.11 8.25 16.60
N PRO A 382 24.40 9.38 16.42
CA PRO A 382 24.01 10.20 17.55
C PRO A 382 22.48 10.25 17.71
N SER A 383 22.11 9.97 18.94
CA SER A 383 20.86 10.27 19.63
C SER A 383 20.46 11.76 19.57
N GLU A 384 19.14 11.96 19.52
CA GLU A 384 18.33 13.08 20.00
C GLU A 384 19.02 14.44 20.24
N VAL A 385 18.71 15.42 19.38
CA VAL A 385 18.58 16.83 19.79
C VAL A 385 17.38 17.45 19.06
N THR A 386 16.46 17.97 19.87
CA THR A 386 15.36 18.87 19.54
C THR A 386 15.84 20.13 18.82
N GLY A 387 15.30 20.41 17.63
CA GLY A 387 15.50 21.67 16.92
C GLY A 387 14.42 21.85 15.86
N ALA A 388 13.42 22.69 16.16
CA ALA A 388 12.39 23.09 15.22
C ALA A 388 12.95 24.14 14.23
N PRO A 389 12.66 24.06 12.92
CA PRO A 389 12.85 25.18 12.02
C PRO A 389 11.59 26.04 11.95
N GLU A 390 11.78 27.33 12.21
CA GLU A 390 10.87 28.41 11.84
C GLU A 390 10.66 28.45 10.32
N GLY A 391 9.45 28.79 9.89
CA GLY A 391 9.21 29.32 8.55
C GLY A 391 8.38 28.44 7.61
N ALA A 392 7.08 28.31 7.87
CA ALA A 392 6.08 28.13 6.82
C ALA A 392 4.70 28.60 7.33
N SER A 393 4.29 29.77 6.86
CA SER A 393 2.98 30.37 7.11
C SER A 393 1.88 29.56 6.43
N LEU A 394 1.38 28.53 7.12
CA LEU A 394 0.09 27.92 6.84
C LEU A 394 -0.94 28.59 7.76
N SER A 395 -1.89 29.31 7.16
CA SER A 395 -3.10 29.81 7.83
C SER A 395 -3.97 28.62 8.23
N VAL A 396 -3.63 27.99 9.36
CA VAL A 396 -4.50 27.07 10.08
C VAL A 396 -5.69 27.88 10.58
N VAL A 397 -6.84 27.71 9.92
CA VAL A 397 -8.13 28.05 10.50
C VAL A 397 -8.29 27.16 11.73
N LYS A 398 -7.88 27.69 12.89
CA LYS A 398 -8.24 27.14 14.20
C LYS A 398 -9.76 27.26 14.33
N ILE A 399 -10.47 26.24 13.88
CA ILE A 399 -11.85 26.04 14.31
C ILE A 399 -11.77 25.73 15.80
N LYS A 400 -12.15 26.71 16.63
CA LYS A 400 -12.36 26.57 18.07
C LYS A 400 -13.52 25.59 18.30
N LYS A 401 -13.28 24.30 18.13
CA LYS A 401 -14.12 23.23 18.68
C LYS A 401 -13.67 23.03 20.12
N GLU A 402 -14.22 23.80 21.07
CA GLU A 402 -14.27 23.37 22.49
C GLU A 402 -15.12 24.27 23.41
N ASP A 403 -15.63 25.41 22.95
CA ASP A 403 -16.43 26.28 23.84
C ASP A 403 -17.92 25.90 23.93
N GLY A 404 -18.45 25.10 22.99
CA GLY A 404 -19.88 24.74 22.96
C GLY A 404 -20.26 23.60 23.91
N ILE A 405 -19.47 22.52 23.92
CA ILE A 405 -19.79 21.30 24.68
C ILE A 405 -19.58 21.53 26.19
N SER A 406 -18.56 22.29 26.57
CA SER A 406 -18.28 22.61 27.97
C SER A 406 -19.39 23.48 28.58
N LYS A 407 -19.95 24.42 27.81
CA LYS A 407 -21.06 25.28 28.26
C LYS A 407 -22.35 24.47 28.44
N PHE A 408 -22.67 23.57 27.50
CA PHE A 408 -23.84 22.69 27.58
C PHE A 408 -23.78 21.73 28.79
N LEU A 409 -22.60 21.12 29.05
CA LEU A 409 -22.41 20.26 30.22
C LEU A 409 -22.48 21.03 31.55
N SER A 410 -22.09 22.31 31.55
CA SER A 410 -22.17 23.18 32.74
C SER A 410 -23.62 23.55 33.08
N GLU A 411 -24.47 23.79 32.07
CA GLU A 411 -25.90 24.08 32.29
C GLU A 411 -26.69 22.81 32.64
N PHE A 412 -26.35 21.67 32.04
CA PHE A 412 -26.99 20.40 32.37
C PHE A 412 -26.73 19.96 33.83
N ARG A 413 -25.55 20.28 34.39
CA ARG A 413 -25.28 20.06 35.83
C ARG A 413 -26.09 20.99 36.74
N LYS A 414 -26.35 22.24 36.33
CA LYS A 414 -27.18 23.17 37.11
C LYS A 414 -28.64 22.72 37.19
N LEU A 415 -29.17 22.11 36.13
CA LEU A 415 -30.54 21.58 36.12
C LEU A 415 -30.74 20.31 36.97
N LYS A 416 -29.68 19.52 37.19
CA LYS A 416 -29.74 18.31 38.04
C LYS A 416 -29.55 18.57 39.54
N GLY A 417 -29.09 19.76 39.93
CA GLY A 417 -28.82 20.10 41.33
C GLY A 417 -29.99 20.70 42.12
N ASN A 418 -31.14 20.93 41.48
CA ASN A 418 -32.32 21.55 42.09
C ASN A 418 -33.52 20.58 42.20
N LYS A 419 -33.26 19.30 42.52
CA LYS A 419 -34.31 18.36 42.89
C LYS A 419 -34.14 17.88 44.32
#